data_AF-A0A519ZUT0-F1
#
_entry.id   AF-A0A519ZUT0-F1
#
_cell.length_a   1.000
_cell.length_b   1.000
_cell.length_c   1.000
_cell.angle_alpha   90.00
_cell.angle_beta   90.00
_cell.angle_gamma   90.00
#
_symmetry.space_group_name_H-M   'P 1'
#
loop_
_entity.id
_entity.type
_entity.pdbx_description
1 polymer ?
#
loop_
_entity_poly.entity_id
_entity_poly.type
_entity_poly.pdbx_seq_one_letter_code
_entity_poly.pdbx_strand_id
1 'polypeptide(L)'
;IIACLQDNGMNKRYHKDILAAVADKPLSAQQFEEISARFYYSAYLFNRLPEYTIMPVDGVIYIDAMPLTGGMQNKPLFDVWANKTYGQVLENFWKPWGHTLFEIIKNPLAPITYFEDALLPAQA
;
A
#
# COMPACT_ATOMS: atom_id res chain seq x y z
N ILE A 1 3.50 -11.15 4.19
CA ILE A 1 2.18 -10.54 3.85
C ILE A 1 1.94 -10.78 2.36
N ILE A 2 0.98 -11.63 1.98
CA ILE A 2 0.49 -11.72 0.59
C ILE A 2 -0.79 -10.87 0.55
N ALA A 3 -0.63 -9.56 0.36
CA ALA A 3 -1.74 -8.68 0.05
C ALA A 3 -1.90 -8.64 -1.48
N CYS A 4 -2.36 -9.75 -2.06
CA CYS A 4 -2.77 -9.81 -3.47
C CYS A 4 -4.30 -9.80 -3.57
N LEU A 5 -4.95 -8.96 -2.77
CA LEU A 5 -6.39 -8.78 -2.82
C LEU A 5 -6.70 -7.85 -3.98
N GLN A 6 -7.21 -8.42 -5.08
CA GLN A 6 -7.81 -7.71 -6.22
C GLN A 6 -7.00 -6.52 -6.77
N ASP A 7 -5.69 -6.47 -6.55
CA ASP A 7 -4.84 -5.35 -6.96
C ASP A 7 -3.81 -5.76 -8.02
N ASN A 8 -3.84 -7.02 -8.46
CA ASN A 8 -2.89 -7.63 -9.39
C ASN A 8 -1.41 -7.37 -9.01
N GLY A 9 -1.11 -7.27 -7.71
CA GLY A 9 0.23 -7.02 -7.20
C GLY A 9 0.70 -5.57 -7.33
N MET A 10 -0.21 -4.62 -7.58
CA MET A 10 0.14 -3.21 -7.68
C MET A 10 0.65 -2.63 -6.36
N ASN A 11 0.10 -3.00 -5.20
CA ASN A 11 0.61 -2.53 -3.91
C ASN A 11 2.03 -3.04 -3.65
N LYS A 12 2.36 -4.27 -4.08
CA LYS A 12 3.73 -4.80 -4.00
C LYS A 12 4.71 -3.94 -4.81
N ARG A 13 4.30 -3.47 -6.00
CA ARG A 13 5.11 -2.57 -6.83
C ARG A 13 5.21 -1.17 -6.25
N TYR A 14 4.10 -0.66 -5.68
CA TYR A 14 4.03 0.66 -5.07
C TYR A 14 4.94 0.77 -3.84
N HIS A 15 5.03 -0.30 -3.04
CA HIS A 15 5.88 -0.39 -1.84
C HIS A 15 7.21 -1.12 -2.09
N LYS A 16 7.67 -1.21 -3.34
CA LYS A 16 8.84 -2.04 -3.70
C LYS A 16 10.11 -1.67 -2.92
N ASP A 17 10.33 -0.38 -2.66
CA ASP A 17 11.59 0.10 -2.11
C ASP A 17 11.71 -0.27 -0.63
N ILE A 18 10.64 -0.07 0.16
CA ILE A 18 10.61 -0.51 1.55
C ILE A 18 10.64 -2.04 1.67
N LEU A 19 9.96 -2.77 0.78
CA LEU A 19 10.01 -4.23 0.75
C LEU A 19 11.41 -4.76 0.43
N ALA A 20 12.13 -4.10 -0.49
CA ALA A 20 13.51 -4.44 -0.80
C ALA A 20 14.45 -4.16 0.39
N ALA A 21 14.23 -3.07 1.12
CA ALA A 21 15.05 -2.71 2.29
C ALA A 21 14.94 -3.71 3.45
N VAL A 22 13.84 -4.47 3.52
CA VAL A 22 13.53 -5.40 4.63
C VAL A 22 13.54 -6.88 4.24
N ALA A 23 13.74 -7.21 2.96
CA ALA A 23 13.53 -8.57 2.43
C ALA A 23 14.29 -9.67 3.19
N ASP A 24 15.52 -9.38 3.62
CA ASP A 24 16.42 -10.34 4.27
C ASP A 24 16.67 -10.01 5.76
N LYS A 25 15.81 -9.18 6.37
CA LYS A 25 15.97 -8.73 7.77
C LYS A 25 14.77 -9.15 8.61
N PRO A 26 14.99 -9.62 9.85
CA PRO A 26 13.88 -9.80 10.79
C PRO A 26 13.28 -8.43 11.12
N LEU A 27 11.95 -8.34 11.05
CA LEU A 27 11.22 -7.14 11.40
C LEU A 27 10.85 -7.16 12.89
N SER A 28 10.95 -5.99 13.54
CA SER A 28 10.27 -5.79 14.82
C SER A 28 8.76 -5.80 14.64
N ALA A 29 8.01 -6.00 15.73
CA ALA A 29 6.56 -5.95 15.68
C ALA A 29 6.06 -4.56 15.19
N GLN A 30 6.71 -3.48 15.61
CA GLN A 30 6.36 -2.12 15.17
C GLN A 30 6.57 -1.93 13.66
N GLN A 31 7.69 -2.44 13.13
CA GLN A 31 8.00 -2.38 11.70
C GLN A 31 7.02 -3.20 10.86
N PHE A 32 6.64 -4.38 11.35
CA PHE A 32 5.64 -5.21 10.70
C PHE A 32 4.26 -4.53 10.64
N GLU A 33 3.82 -3.95 11.76
CA GLU A 33 2.57 -3.19 11.83
C GLU A 33 2.62 -1.93 10.96
N GLU A 34 3.77 -1.27 10.86
CA GLU A 34 3.96 -0.13 9.97
C GLU A 34 3.79 -0.51 8.49
N ILE A 35 4.42 -1.61 8.05
CA ILE A 35 4.20 -2.14 6.69
C ILE A 35 2.74 -2.51 6.47
N SER A 36 2.09 -3.13 7.47
CA SER A 36 0.68 -3.49 7.40
C SER A 36 -0.23 -2.26 7.25
N ALA A 37 0.04 -1.20 8.02
CA ALA A 37 -0.65 0.09 7.93
C ALA A 37 -0.47 0.74 6.54
N ARG A 38 0.73 0.68 5.96
CA ARG A 38 1.00 1.18 4.60
C ARG A 38 0.17 0.48 3.55
N PHE A 39 0.12 -0.86 3.60
CA PHE A 39 -0.68 -1.66 2.68
C PHE A 39 -2.18 -1.44 2.86
N TYR A 40 -2.63 -1.29 4.11
CA TYR A 40 -4.02 -0.97 4.41
C TYR A 40 -4.42 0.39 3.81
N TYR A 41 -3.59 1.41 4.02
CA TYR A 41 -3.86 2.75 3.50
C TYR A 41 -3.77 2.81 1.97
N SER A 42 -2.75 2.20 1.35
CA SER A 42 -2.62 2.21 -0.11
C SER A 42 -3.71 1.40 -0.81
N ALA A 43 -4.27 0.37 -0.16
CA ALA A 43 -5.45 -0.32 -0.66
C ALA A 43 -6.67 0.61 -0.72
N TYR A 44 -6.83 1.53 0.24
CA TYR A 44 -7.86 2.58 0.18
C TYR A 44 -7.60 3.60 -0.93
N LEU A 45 -6.34 3.92 -1.22
CA LEU A 45 -5.96 4.83 -2.31
C LEU A 45 -6.09 4.21 -3.71
N PHE A 46 -6.33 2.89 -3.80
CA PHE A 46 -6.34 2.19 -5.07
C PHE A 46 -7.60 2.54 -5.89
N ASN A 47 -7.39 3.28 -6.97
CA ASN A 47 -8.47 3.95 -7.71
C ASN A 47 -9.17 3.07 -8.76
N ARG A 48 -8.70 1.85 -9.00
CA ARG A 48 -9.20 1.00 -10.08
C ARG A 48 -9.55 -0.38 -9.56
N LEU A 49 -10.77 -0.82 -9.81
CA LEU A 49 -11.10 -2.23 -9.72
C LEU A 49 -10.54 -2.91 -10.99
N PRO A 50 -9.81 -4.03 -10.88
CA PRO A 50 -9.40 -4.76 -12.06
C PRO A 50 -10.62 -5.33 -12.77
N GLU A 51 -10.67 -5.09 -14.08
CA GLU A 51 -11.62 -5.77 -14.96
C GLU A 51 -10.96 -7.04 -15.49
N TYR A 52 -11.73 -8.12 -15.54
CA TYR A 52 -11.26 -9.41 -16.04
C TYR A 52 -12.12 -9.84 -17.22
N THR A 53 -11.46 -10.21 -18.31
CA THR A 53 -12.11 -10.86 -19.45
C THR A 53 -12.16 -12.36 -19.17
N ILE A 54 -13.36 -12.93 -19.15
CA ILE A 54 -13.59 -14.35 -18.90
C ILE A 54 -14.05 -14.99 -20.22
N MET A 55 -13.25 -15.93 -20.74
CA MET A 55 -13.53 -16.61 -22.01
C MET A 55 -13.61 -18.13 -21.80
N PRO A 56 -14.81 -18.71 -21.78
CA PRO A 56 -14.98 -20.17 -21.82
C PRO A 56 -14.78 -20.69 -23.25
N VAL A 57 -13.82 -21.60 -23.45
CA VAL A 57 -13.52 -22.28 -24.73
C VAL A 57 -13.31 -23.77 -24.47
N ASP A 58 -14.05 -24.64 -25.15
CA ASP A 58 -13.95 -26.11 -25.06
C ASP A 58 -13.91 -26.67 -23.62
N GLY A 59 -14.67 -26.07 -22.70
CA GLY A 59 -14.73 -26.47 -21.29
C GLY A 59 -13.59 -25.95 -20.41
N VAL A 60 -12.67 -25.15 -20.97
CA VAL A 60 -11.61 -24.43 -20.25
C VAL A 60 -12.03 -22.97 -20.06
N ILE A 61 -11.83 -22.42 -18.86
CA ILE A 61 -12.08 -21.00 -18.57
C ILE A 61 -10.74 -20.25 -18.58
N TYR A 62 -10.58 -19.32 -19.52
CA TYR A 62 -9.47 -18.38 -19.55
C TYR A 62 -9.88 -17.08 -18.83
N ILE A 63 -9.00 -16.56 -17.98
CA ILE A 63 -9.21 -15.32 -17.23
C ILE A 63 -8.01 -14.42 -17.48
N ASP A 64 -8.22 -13.33 -18.22
CA ASP A 64 -7.20 -12.32 -18.46
C ASP A 64 -7.55 -11.03 -17.72
N ALA A 65 -6.58 -10.50 -16.97
CA ALA A 65 -6.71 -9.17 -16.39
C ALA A 65 -6.57 -8.11 -17.49
N MET A 66 -7.58 -7.25 -17.63
CA MET A 66 -7.45 -6.10 -18.52
C MET A 66 -6.34 -5.18 -18.01
N PRO A 67 -5.58 -4.53 -18.90
CA PRO A 67 -4.53 -3.61 -18.49
C PRO A 67 -5.12 -2.52 -17.58
N LEU A 68 -4.62 -2.44 -16.35
CA LEU A 68 -4.94 -1.37 -15.40
C LEU A 68 -4.52 0.02 -15.91
N THR A 69 -3.98 0.12 -17.13
CA THR A 69 -3.50 1.32 -17.81
C THR A 69 -4.50 1.89 -18.83
N GLY A 70 -5.62 1.20 -19.14
CA GLY A 70 -6.41 1.43 -20.37
C GLY A 70 -7.80 2.06 -20.28
N GLY A 71 -8.13 2.86 -19.26
CA GLY A 71 -9.39 3.63 -19.23
C GLY A 71 -9.27 5.01 -19.88
N MET A 72 -10.37 5.56 -20.41
CA MET A 72 -10.50 6.93 -20.99
C MET A 72 -10.05 8.10 -20.08
N GLN A 73 -9.61 7.83 -18.85
CA GLN A 73 -9.21 8.84 -17.87
C GLN A 73 -7.74 8.65 -17.49
N ASN A 74 -6.92 9.68 -17.69
CA ASN A 74 -5.51 9.80 -17.27
C ASN A 74 -5.31 9.79 -15.73
N LYS A 75 -6.20 9.17 -14.96
CA LYS A 75 -6.10 9.10 -13.51
C LYS A 75 -5.01 8.12 -13.08
N PRO A 76 -4.12 8.50 -12.13
CA PRO A 76 -3.15 7.60 -11.51
C PRO A 76 -3.78 6.35 -10.90
N LEU A 77 -3.00 5.27 -10.76
CA LEU A 77 -3.44 4.01 -10.14
C LEU A 77 -3.77 4.14 -8.65
N PHE A 78 -3.03 5.01 -7.96
CA PHE A 78 -3.24 5.35 -6.57
C PHE A 78 -3.53 6.84 -6.48
N ASP A 79 -4.47 7.23 -5.62
CA ASP A 79 -4.61 8.61 -5.18
C ASP A 79 -3.34 9.10 -4.47
N VAL A 80 -3.23 10.42 -4.32
CA VAL A 80 -2.07 11.07 -3.69
C VAL A 80 -1.96 10.62 -2.23
N TRP A 81 -0.76 10.21 -1.84
CA TRP A 81 -0.44 9.84 -0.47
C TRP A 81 -0.53 11.05 0.46
N ALA A 82 -1.40 10.99 1.48
CA ALA A 82 -1.55 12.05 2.48
C ALA A 82 -1.04 11.58 3.84
N ASN A 83 0.09 12.14 4.28
CA ASN A 83 0.73 11.81 5.55
C ASN A 83 -0.20 11.92 6.77
N LYS A 84 -1.11 12.90 6.76
CA LYS A 84 -2.08 13.06 7.85
C LYS A 84 -3.03 11.87 7.96
N THR A 85 -3.57 11.41 6.83
CA THR A 85 -4.46 10.25 6.79
C THR A 85 -3.69 8.97 7.08
N TYR A 86 -2.49 8.83 6.52
CA TYR A 86 -1.58 7.74 6.86
C TYR A 86 -1.31 7.66 8.36
N GLY A 87 -1.02 8.80 9.01
CA GLY A 87 -0.79 8.85 10.46
C GLY A 87 -1.97 8.36 11.29
N GLN A 88 -3.21 8.65 10.85
CA GLN A 88 -4.43 8.15 11.52
C GLN A 88 -4.57 6.64 11.39
N VAL A 89 -4.22 6.08 10.22
CA VAL A 89 -4.18 4.62 10.04
C VAL A 89 -3.08 4.05 10.94
N LEU A 90 -1.88 4.61 10.90
CA LEU A 90 -0.73 4.11 11.65
C LEU A 90 -0.94 4.13 13.16
N GLU A 91 -1.60 5.16 13.71
CA GLU A 91 -2.01 5.23 15.12
C GLU A 91 -2.81 3.98 15.55
N ASN A 92 -3.73 3.51 14.71
CA ASN A 92 -4.54 2.33 15.02
C ASN A 92 -3.69 1.05 15.03
N PHE A 93 -2.76 0.91 14.10
CA PHE A 93 -1.83 -0.23 14.02
C PHE A 93 -0.80 -0.20 15.17
N TRP A 94 -0.41 0.99 15.61
CA TRP A 94 0.52 1.18 16.72
C TRP A 94 -0.11 1.36 18.10
N LYS A 95 -1.42 1.15 18.22
CA LYS A 95 -2.15 1.21 19.49
C LYS A 95 -1.48 0.43 20.63
N PRO A 96 -0.87 -0.77 20.43
CA PRO A 96 -0.17 -1.49 21.49
C PRO A 96 1.04 -0.74 22.09
N TRP A 97 1.64 0.19 21.35
CA TRP A 97 2.80 0.99 21.80
C TRP A 97 2.43 2.41 22.24
N GLY A 98 1.15 2.78 22.19
CA GLY A 98 0.65 4.03 22.75
C GLY A 98 1.00 5.30 21.97
N HIS A 99 1.45 5.17 20.71
CA HIS A 99 1.68 6.32 19.84
C HIS A 99 0.38 7.02 19.52
N THR A 100 0.35 8.34 19.73
CA THR A 100 -0.75 9.19 19.31
C THR A 100 -0.51 9.76 17.91
N LEU A 101 -1.58 10.15 17.22
CA LEU A 101 -1.49 10.86 15.95
C LEU A 101 -0.59 12.08 16.06
N PHE A 102 -0.73 12.87 17.14
CA PHE A 102 0.05 14.08 17.34
C PHE A 102 1.56 13.82 17.37
N GLU A 103 1.99 12.70 17.97
CA GLU A 103 3.38 12.28 17.96
C GLU A 103 3.80 11.82 16.56
N ILE A 104 3.00 10.94 15.94
CA ILE A 104 3.29 10.36 14.63
C ILE A 104 3.48 11.46 13.58
N ILE A 105 2.60 12.47 13.52
CA ILE A 105 2.66 13.57 12.54
C ILE A 105 3.27 14.86 13.10
N LYS A 106 4.11 14.75 14.14
CA LYS A 106 4.83 15.91 14.72
C LYS A 106 5.58 16.70 13.63
N ASN A 107 6.16 16.00 12.67
CA ASN A 107 6.56 16.59 11.39
C ASN A 107 5.55 16.16 10.30
N PRO A 108 4.73 17.08 9.76
CA PRO A 108 3.71 16.75 8.76
C PRO A 108 4.28 16.14 7.46
N LEU A 109 5.53 16.44 7.13
CA LEU A 109 6.19 15.95 5.92
C LEU A 109 6.89 14.60 6.13
N ALA A 110 7.20 14.26 7.38
CA ALA A 110 7.92 13.04 7.75
C ALA A 110 7.29 12.43 9.01
N PRO A 111 6.23 11.62 8.85
CA PRO A 111 5.68 10.83 9.94
C PRO A 111 6.76 9.99 10.62
N ILE A 112 6.63 9.76 11.93
CA ILE A 112 7.53 8.87 12.67
C ILE A 112 7.55 7.49 12.00
N THR A 113 8.73 6.88 11.95
CA THR A 113 8.99 5.57 11.38
C THR A 113 9.90 4.77 12.32
N TYR A 114 9.74 3.45 12.35
CA TYR A 114 10.69 2.53 12.98
C TYR A 114 11.75 1.99 12.01
N PHE A 115 11.74 2.44 10.76
CA PHE A 115 12.77 2.14 9.77
C PHE A 115 13.86 3.21 9.76
N GLU A 116 15.08 2.83 9.37
CA GLU A 116 16.21 3.77 9.19
C GLU A 116 15.89 4.83 8.13
N ASP A 117 15.22 4.41 7.06
CA ASP A 117 14.64 5.28 6.05
C ASP A 117 13.14 4.98 5.94
N ALA A 118 12.32 6.04 5.99
CA ALA A 118 10.89 5.90 5.87
C ALA A 118 10.47 5.37 4.51
N LEU A 119 11.17 5.68 3.41
CA LEU A 119 10.83 5.20 2.05
C LEU A 119 9.32 5.32 1.75
N LEU A 120 8.71 6.43 2.15
CA LEU A 120 7.28 6.68 1.91
C LEU A 120 7.07 6.95 0.41
N PRO A 121 5.92 6.56 -0.15
CA PRO A 121 5.60 6.88 -1.53
C PRO A 121 5.67 8.39 -1.77
N ALA A 122 6.19 8.78 -2.94
CA ALA A 122 6.33 10.19 -3.29
C ALA A 122 4.97 10.90 -3.23
N GLN A 123 4.96 12.07 -2.58
CA GLN A 123 3.85 13.02 -2.68
C GLN A 123 3.91 13.62 -4.09
N ALA A 124 2.83 13.45 -4.86
CA ALA A 124 2.73 14.00 -6.21
C ALA A 124 2.68 15.54 -6.19
#